data_AF-A0A350THZ2-F1
#
_entry.id   AF-A0A350THZ2-F1
#
_cell.length_a   1.000
_cell.length_b   1.000
_cell.length_c   1.000
_cell.angle_alpha   90.00
_cell.angle_beta   90.00
_cell.angle_gamma   90.00
#
_symmetry.space_group_name_H-M   'P 1'
#
loop_
_entity.id
_entity.type
_entity.pdbx_description
1 polymer ?
#
loop_
_entity_poly.entity_id
_entity_poly.type
_entity_poly.pdbx_seq_one_letter_code
_entity_poly.pdbx_strand_id
1 'polypeptide(L)'
;MARFDDLCADFQKRKPRGPITAEVPWFNVPLELQKGSESVNDVLRKYLKDFNLEYLNEMGTVWFLYHDLWKCCTHEIKDGKIHFYMACFDY
;
A
#
# COMPACT_ATOMS: atom_id res chain seq x y z
N MET A 1 -21.71 -0.43 -9.49
CA MET A 1 -21.12 -1.76 -9.29
C MET A 1 -19.93 -2.01 -10.23
N ALA A 2 -19.87 -1.47 -11.45
CA ALA A 2 -18.75 -1.66 -12.38
C ALA A 2 -17.33 -1.31 -11.84
N ARG A 3 -17.15 -0.16 -11.18
CA ARG A 3 -15.80 0.34 -10.82
C ARG A 3 -14.95 -0.61 -9.96
N PHE A 4 -15.55 -1.30 -8.99
CA PHE A 4 -14.80 -2.22 -8.13
C PHE A 4 -14.44 -3.52 -8.86
N ASP A 5 -15.37 -4.05 -9.66
CA ASP A 5 -15.15 -5.24 -10.49
C ASP A 5 -14.06 -4.97 -11.55
N ASP A 6 -14.10 -3.79 -12.19
CA ASP A 6 -13.09 -3.33 -13.14
C ASP A 6 -11.71 -3.21 -12.49
N LEU A 7 -11.63 -2.63 -11.28
CA LEU A 7 -10.39 -2.49 -10.52
C LEU A 7 -9.83 -3.87 -10.12
N CYS A 8 -10.68 -4.80 -9.69
CA CYS A 8 -10.26 -6.16 -9.37
C CYS A 8 -9.76 -6.91 -10.62
N ALA A 9 -10.44 -6.78 -11.75
CA ALA A 9 -10.02 -7.38 -13.01
C ALA A 9 -8.67 -6.83 -13.49
N ASP A 10 -8.51 -5.51 -13.42
CA ASP A 10 -7.25 -4.83 -13.72
C ASP A 10 -6.11 -5.29 -12.81
N PHE A 11 -6.38 -5.39 -11.51
CA PHE A 11 -5.43 -5.90 -10.54
C PHE A 11 -4.96 -7.32 -10.84
N GLN A 12 -5.87 -8.27 -11.09
CA GLN A 12 -5.48 -9.64 -11.42
C GLN A 12 -4.67 -9.74 -12.72
N LYS A 13 -4.90 -8.81 -13.65
CA LYS A 13 -4.19 -8.74 -14.93
C LYS A 13 -2.79 -8.11 -14.79
N ARG A 14 -2.66 -6.99 -14.06
CA ARG A 14 -1.48 -6.12 -14.07
C ARG A 14 -0.68 -6.13 -12.77
N LYS A 15 -1.14 -6.82 -11.71
CA LYS A 15 -0.35 -6.91 -10.48
C LYS A 15 1.01 -7.57 -10.76
N PRO A 16 2.10 -7.03 -10.19
CA PRO A 16 3.39 -7.70 -10.21
C PRO A 16 3.28 -9.12 -9.66
N ARG A 17 3.95 -10.05 -10.35
CA ARG A 17 4.06 -11.45 -9.91
C ARG A 17 5.49 -11.82 -9.48
N GLY A 18 6.45 -10.97 -9.82
CA GLY A 18 7.84 -11.12 -9.43
C GLY A 18 8.10 -10.65 -7.99
N PRO A 19 9.30 -10.95 -7.45
CA PRO A 19 9.72 -10.41 -6.17
C PRO A 19 9.88 -8.88 -6.24
N ILE A 20 9.89 -8.25 -5.06
CA ILE A 20 10.26 -6.85 -4.92
C ILE A 20 11.72 -6.68 -5.34
N THR A 21 12.00 -5.74 -6.24
CA THR A 21 13.35 -5.46 -6.75
C THR A 21 14.04 -4.32 -6.01
N ALA A 22 13.27 -3.41 -5.44
CA ALA A 22 13.77 -2.32 -4.59
C ALA A 22 12.66 -1.77 -3.67
N GLU A 23 13.07 -1.08 -2.62
CA GLU A 23 12.19 -0.40 -1.68
C GLU A 23 12.56 1.10 -1.66
N VAL A 24 11.59 1.96 -1.93
CA VAL A 24 11.79 3.42 -1.96
C VAL A 24 11.11 4.05 -0.75
N PRO A 25 11.82 4.80 0.11
CA PRO A 25 11.19 5.51 1.23
C PRO A 25 10.05 6.40 0.74
N TRP A 26 8.87 6.25 1.33
CA TRP A 26 7.69 6.98 0.87
C TRP A 26 7.16 7.97 1.91
N PHE A 27 6.77 7.49 3.08
CA PHE A 27 6.33 8.35 4.17
C PHE A 27 6.57 7.68 5.52
N ASN A 28 6.50 8.46 6.60
CA ASN A 28 6.56 7.94 7.96
C ASN A 28 5.42 8.50 8.81
N VAL A 29 4.98 7.71 9.78
CA VAL A 29 3.91 8.07 10.72
C VAL A 29 4.43 7.85 12.14
N PRO A 30 4.43 8.88 13.00
CA PRO A 30 4.69 8.70 14.43
C PRO A 30 3.75 7.67 15.06
N LEU A 31 4.28 6.74 15.85
CA LEU A 31 3.49 5.69 16.52
C LEU A 31 2.41 6.28 17.43
N GLU A 32 2.65 7.46 18.02
CA GLU A 32 1.64 8.17 18.83
C GLU A 32 0.37 8.55 18.06
N LEU A 33 0.45 8.66 16.72
CA LEU A 33 -0.72 8.93 15.86
C LEU A 33 -1.48 7.67 15.48
N GLN A 34 -0.91 6.48 15.71
CA GLN A 34 -1.62 5.21 15.56
C GLN A 34 -2.64 5.08 16.70
N LYS A 35 -3.93 5.03 16.37
CA LYS A 35 -4.98 5.04 17.40
C LYS A 35 -5.26 3.62 17.88
N GLY A 36 -5.04 3.35 19.17
CA GLY A 36 -5.49 2.12 19.83
C GLY A 36 -4.97 0.84 19.14
N SER A 37 -5.90 0.01 18.63
CA SER A 37 -5.60 -1.29 18.02
C SER A 37 -5.46 -1.26 16.49
N GLU A 38 -5.22 -0.09 15.90
CA GLU A 38 -4.99 0.01 14.46
C GLU A 38 -3.81 -0.83 14.00
N SER A 39 -4.01 -1.63 12.95
CA SER A 39 -2.89 -2.31 12.28
C SER A 39 -2.11 -1.32 11.41
N VAL A 40 -0.88 -1.68 11.05
CA VAL A 40 -0.09 -0.91 10.08
C VAL A 40 -0.84 -0.74 8.74
N ASN A 41 -1.62 -1.74 8.34
CA ASN A 41 -2.48 -1.68 7.15
C ASN A 41 -3.66 -0.71 7.31
N ASP A 42 -4.18 -0.49 8.53
CA ASP A 42 -5.19 0.56 8.77
C ASP A 42 -4.57 1.94 8.57
N VAL A 43 -3.36 2.16 9.09
CA VAL A 43 -2.61 3.41 8.91
C VAL A 43 -2.34 3.68 7.43
N LEU A 44 -1.89 2.68 6.68
CA LEU A 44 -1.67 2.79 5.24
C LEU A 44 -2.98 3.09 4.48
N ARG A 45 -4.07 2.39 4.78
CA ARG A 45 -5.36 2.64 4.11
C ARG A 45 -5.93 4.02 4.40
N LYS A 46 -5.72 4.56 5.61
CA LYS A 46 -6.07 5.95 5.93
C LYS A 46 -5.30 6.92 5.05
N TYR A 47 -3.97 6.76 4.97
CA TYR A 47 -3.14 7.57 4.09
C TYR A 47 -3.62 7.49 2.63
N LEU A 48 -3.85 6.29 2.10
CA LEU A 48 -4.33 6.12 0.72
C LEU A 48 -5.68 6.83 0.48
N LYS A 49 -6.60 6.79 1.45
CA LYS A 49 -7.88 7.53 1.37
C LYS A 49 -7.67 9.04 1.38
N ASP A 50 -6.82 9.54 2.27
CA ASP A 50 -6.56 10.98 2.41
C ASP A 50 -5.93 11.57 1.13
N PHE A 51 -5.16 10.76 0.39
CA PHE A 51 -4.57 11.11 -0.90
C PHE A 51 -5.40 10.65 -2.11
N ASN A 52 -6.62 10.15 -1.89
CA ASN A 52 -7.56 9.70 -2.93
C ASN A 52 -6.97 8.63 -3.89
N LEU A 53 -6.16 7.72 -3.34
CA LEU A 53 -5.58 6.58 -4.06
C LEU A 53 -6.47 5.35 -3.93
N GLU A 54 -6.82 4.76 -5.07
CA GLU A 54 -7.56 3.49 -5.10
C GLU A 54 -6.68 2.34 -4.62
N TYR A 55 -7.26 1.49 -3.78
CA TYR A 55 -6.54 0.37 -3.18
C TYR A 55 -7.43 -0.87 -3.06
N LEU A 56 -6.77 -2.03 -3.02
CA LEU A 56 -7.34 -3.35 -2.79
C LEU A 56 -6.58 -4.02 -1.64
N ASN A 57 -7.27 -4.89 -0.90
CA ASN A 57 -6.64 -5.73 0.11
C ASN A 57 -6.64 -7.18 -0.40
N GLU A 58 -5.46 -7.73 -0.66
CA GLU A 58 -5.28 -9.11 -1.11
C GLU A 58 -4.44 -9.85 -0.07
N MET A 59 -5.03 -10.85 0.60
CA MET A 59 -4.34 -11.73 1.56
C MET A 59 -3.51 -10.98 2.63
N GLY A 60 -3.99 -9.83 3.10
CA GLY A 60 -3.30 -9.02 4.11
C GLY A 60 -2.26 -8.04 3.55
N THR A 61 -2.11 -7.97 2.23
CA THR A 61 -1.30 -6.95 1.55
C THR A 61 -2.22 -5.88 0.96
N VAL A 62 -1.93 -4.62 1.27
CA VAL A 62 -2.62 -3.48 0.67
C VAL A 62 -1.91 -3.12 -0.63
N TRP A 63 -2.61 -3.31 -1.74
CA TRP A 63 -2.20 -2.91 -3.08
C TRP A 63 -2.89 -1.63 -3.48
N PHE A 64 -2.22 -0.74 -4.20
CA PHE A 64 -2.79 0.52 -4.65
C PHE A 64 -2.25 0.91 -6.02
N LEU A 65 -3.03 1.71 -6.75
CA LEU A 65 -2.59 2.28 -8.02
C LEU A 65 -1.81 3.56 -7.78
N TYR A 66 -0.59 3.62 -8.29
CA TYR A 66 0.27 4.80 -8.25
C TYR A 66 0.92 5.01 -9.62
N HIS A 67 0.63 6.14 -10.27
CA HIS A 67 1.02 6.41 -11.68
C HIS A 67 0.69 5.24 -12.63
N ASP A 68 -0.53 4.73 -12.54
CA ASP A 68 -1.04 3.57 -13.30
C ASP A 68 -0.30 2.24 -13.08
N LEU A 69 0.54 2.13 -12.05
CA LEU A 69 1.21 0.89 -11.67
C LEU A 69 0.67 0.37 -10.34
N TRP A 70 0.42 -0.93 -10.26
CA TRP A 70 0.03 -1.61 -9.03
C TRP A 70 1.22 -1.74 -8.10
N LYS A 71 1.18 -1.02 -6.98
CA LYS A 71 2.22 -0.99 -5.95
C LYS A 71 1.67 -1.55 -4.64
N CYS A 72 2.58 -1.98 -3.77
CA CYS A 72 2.29 -2.21 -2.36
C CYS A 72 3.38 -1.55 -1.52
N CYS A 73 3.22 -1.60 -0.21
CA CYS A 73 4.23 -1.11 0.72
C CYS A 73 4.79 -2.22 1.59
N THR A 74 6.08 -2.10 1.88
CA THR A 74 6.70 -2.71 3.05
C THR A 74 6.78 -1.67 4.17
N HIS A 75 7.04 -2.13 5.38
CA HIS A 75 7.14 -1.23 6.53
C HIS A 75 8.22 -1.68 7.51
N GLU A 76 8.74 -0.71 8.24
CA GLU A 76 9.69 -0.90 9.33
C GLU A 76 9.27 -0.01 10.50
N ILE A 77 9.27 -0.54 11.72
CA ILE A 77 9.01 0.26 12.92
C ILE A 77 10.33 0.56 13.59
N LYS A 78 10.76 1.83 13.56
CA LYS A 78 12.01 2.30 14.20
C LYS A 78 11.89 3.76 14.63
N ASP A 79 12.66 4.15 15.64
CA ASP A 79 12.73 5.53 16.15
C ASP A 79 11.36 6.11 16.53
N GLY A 80 10.46 5.27 17.06
CA GLY A 80 9.10 5.69 17.43
C GLY A 80 8.17 5.98 16.25
N LYS A 81 8.53 5.55 15.04
CA LYS A 81 7.75 5.79 13.81
C LYS A 81 7.57 4.50 13.01
N ILE A 82 6.48 4.45 12.26
CA ILE A 82 6.25 3.50 11.18
C ILE A 82 6.80 4.13 9.91
N HIS A 83 7.80 3.51 9.30
CA HIS A 83 8.37 3.92 8.02
C HIS A 83 7.75 3.04 6.93
N PHE A 84 7.09 3.66 5.96
CA PHE A 84 6.54 2.98 4.79
C PHE A 84 7.47 3.15 3.61
N TYR A 85 7.77 2.04 2.95
CA TYR A 85 8.56 2.02 1.73
C TYR A 85 7.69 1.49 0.60
N MET A 86 7.72 2.16 -0.55
CA MET A 86 7.02 1.72 -1.75
C MET A 86 7.82 0.60 -2.41
N ALA A 87 7.17 -0.54 -2.61
CA ALA A 87 7.76 -1.68 -3.30
C ALA A 87 7.86 -1.41 -4.81
N CYS A 88 9.06 -1.59 -5.35
CA CYS A 88 9.32 -1.61 -6.78
C CYS A 88 9.35 -3.05 -7.29
N PHE A 89 8.90 -3.22 -8.52
CA PHE A 89 8.81 -4.50 -9.21
C PHE A 89 9.25 -4.28 -10.65
N ASP A 90 9.72 -5.34 -11.29
CA ASP A 90 9.83 -5.38 -12.75
C ASP A 90 8.45 -5.67 -13.34
N TYR A 91 8.01 -4.86 -14.31
CA TYR A 91 6.73 -4.98 -15.01
C TYR A 91 6.94 -5.40 -16.47
#